data_AF-T1D2I8-F1
#
_entry.id   AF-T1D2I8-F1
#
_cell.length_a   1.000
_cell.length_b   1.000
_cell.length_c   1.000
_cell.angle_alpha   90.00
_cell.angle_beta   90.00
_cell.angle_gamma   90.00
#
_symmetry.space_group_name_H-M   'P 1'
#
loop_
_entity.id
_entity.type
_entity.pdbx_description
1 polymer ?
#
loop_
_entity_poly.entity_id
_entity_poly.type
_entity_poly.pdbx_seq_one_letter_code
_entity_poly.pdbx_strand_id
1 'polypeptide(L)'
;MEKFTGEFLKNREKSKMVPIGLWQPSRLDSGFVSESYEKTTNPYLLNWMNVNVPVELEEAYPVEHVISSSQYEELIQNTPYQIRISSSPKLRTFDLEKIRTICDFQFGIGTGKDVFPDNTEIIKSRATGRIRTISIDGKLLATMRAHDGFLGLNVEGARRLLQFSPYPRNRVVVDDDSAQYNARGYNVFSKFIIDFDPEIIPSMMLLLWIKQINFFAVGKAMLSGREFSDYKSGMAVSVNHHLLDRDHP
;
A
#
# COMPACT_ATOMS: atom_id res chain seq x y z
N MET A 1 -5.79 3.23 11.03
CA MET A 1 -5.69 1.78 11.35
C MET A 1 -7.03 1.21 11.76
N GLU A 2 -7.64 1.62 12.89
CA GLU A 2 -8.91 1.04 13.38
C GLU A 2 -10.05 1.05 12.34
N LYS A 3 -10.31 2.20 11.70
CA LYS A 3 -11.29 2.32 10.60
C LYS A 3 -11.02 1.28 9.50
N PHE A 4 -9.77 1.15 9.07
CA PHE A 4 -9.39 0.19 8.04
C PHE A 4 -9.57 -1.25 8.50
N THR A 5 -9.13 -1.61 9.70
CA THR A 5 -9.31 -2.96 10.25
C THR A 5 -10.79 -3.33 10.32
N GLY A 6 -11.65 -2.39 10.75
CA GLY A 6 -13.09 -2.58 10.78
C GLY A 6 -13.65 -2.94 9.40
N GLU A 7 -13.35 -2.13 8.38
CA GLU A 7 -13.77 -2.40 6.99
C GLU A 7 -13.18 -3.70 6.43
N PHE A 8 -11.90 -3.97 6.71
CA PHE A 8 -11.22 -5.20 6.33
C PHE A 8 -11.94 -6.43 6.92
N LEU A 9 -12.42 -6.37 8.17
CA LEU A 9 -13.05 -7.51 8.81
C LEU A 9 -14.53 -7.71 8.42
N LYS A 10 -15.23 -6.70 7.88
CA LYS A 10 -16.68 -6.80 7.58
C LYS A 10 -17.09 -8.03 6.77
N ASN A 11 -16.25 -8.45 5.83
CA ASN A 11 -16.52 -9.60 4.95
C ASN A 11 -15.75 -10.87 5.36
N ARG A 12 -15.25 -10.94 6.60
CA ARG A 12 -14.41 -12.04 7.09
C ARG A 12 -15.02 -12.59 8.37
N GLU A 13 -15.52 -13.83 8.32
CA GLU A 13 -16.32 -14.43 9.41
C GLU A 13 -15.55 -14.61 10.73
N LYS A 14 -14.24 -14.91 10.65
CA LYS A 14 -13.42 -15.25 11.82
C LYS A 14 -12.00 -14.71 11.67
N SER A 15 -11.55 -13.91 12.63
CA SER A 15 -10.15 -13.51 12.76
C SER A 15 -9.44 -14.25 13.89
N LYS A 16 -8.13 -14.44 13.74
CA LYS A 16 -7.26 -15.00 14.79
C LYS A 16 -6.24 -13.94 15.21
N MET A 17 -5.80 -13.99 16.46
CA MET A 17 -4.65 -13.19 16.88
C MET A 17 -3.35 -13.92 16.51
N VAL A 18 -2.34 -13.17 16.08
CA VAL A 18 -0.97 -13.67 16.04
C VAL A 18 -0.54 -13.97 17.47
N PRO A 19 -0.06 -15.18 17.77
CA PRO A 19 0.43 -15.49 19.11
C PRO A 19 1.60 -14.59 19.52
N ILE A 20 1.67 -14.28 20.82
CA ILE A 20 2.74 -13.47 21.40
C ILE A 20 4.09 -14.13 21.11
N GLY A 21 5.09 -13.32 20.75
CA GLY A 21 6.45 -13.78 20.47
C GLY A 21 6.69 -14.34 19.07
N LEU A 22 5.65 -14.55 18.27
CA LEU A 22 5.80 -14.94 16.85
C LEU A 22 5.95 -13.78 15.88
N TRP A 23 5.71 -12.57 16.37
CA TRP A 23 6.07 -11.37 15.65
C TRP A 23 7.29 -10.78 16.34
N GLN A 24 8.16 -10.12 15.60
CA GLN A 24 9.14 -9.16 16.11
C GLN A 24 8.92 -7.93 15.25
N PRO A 25 9.19 -6.70 15.72
CA PRO A 25 9.04 -5.52 14.86
C PRO A 25 9.72 -5.76 13.51
N SER A 26 8.92 -5.79 12.44
CA SER A 26 9.31 -6.09 11.04
C SER A 26 9.70 -7.53 10.68
N ARG A 27 9.46 -8.49 11.56
CA ARG A 27 9.87 -9.88 11.36
C ARG A 27 8.88 -10.87 11.97
N LEU A 28 7.85 -11.21 11.20
CA LEU A 28 7.01 -12.37 11.50
C LEU A 28 7.81 -13.68 11.39
N ASP A 29 7.55 -14.61 12.31
CA ASP A 29 8.20 -15.92 12.32
C ASP A 29 7.85 -16.73 11.06
N SER A 30 8.88 -17.23 10.37
CA SER A 30 8.70 -17.95 9.10
C SER A 30 7.96 -19.27 9.25
N GLY A 31 8.12 -19.96 10.38
CA GLY A 31 7.40 -21.19 10.67
C GLY A 31 5.92 -20.91 10.96
N PHE A 32 5.60 -19.81 11.64
CA PHE A 32 4.21 -19.38 11.78
C PHE A 32 3.59 -19.06 10.41
N VAL A 33 4.33 -18.38 9.54
CA VAL A 33 3.87 -18.09 8.17
C VAL A 33 3.53 -19.39 7.44
N SER A 34 4.48 -20.34 7.36
CA SER A 34 4.30 -21.57 6.59
C SER A 34 3.29 -22.53 7.21
N GLU A 35 3.28 -22.68 8.54
CA GLU A 35 2.51 -23.72 9.23
C GLU A 35 1.13 -23.26 9.69
N SER A 36 0.88 -21.95 9.79
CA SER A 36 -0.38 -21.41 10.31
C SER A 36 -1.04 -20.42 9.35
N TYR A 37 -0.36 -19.32 9.00
CA TYR A 37 -0.94 -18.25 8.19
C TYR A 37 -1.34 -18.72 6.79
N GLU A 38 -0.42 -19.40 6.09
CA GLU A 38 -0.61 -19.81 4.70
C GLU A 38 -1.57 -21.01 4.56
N LYS A 39 -1.97 -21.63 5.67
CA LYS A 39 -2.85 -22.81 5.73
C LYS A 39 -4.33 -22.46 5.94
N THR A 40 -4.66 -21.17 6.04
CA THR A 40 -6.04 -20.71 6.28
C THR A 40 -6.33 -19.42 5.53
N THR A 41 -7.60 -19.22 5.19
CA THR A 41 -8.12 -17.95 4.64
C THR A 41 -8.53 -16.96 5.73
N ASN A 42 -8.58 -17.41 6.99
CA ASN A 42 -8.92 -16.53 8.11
C ASN A 42 -7.82 -15.47 8.31
N PRO A 43 -8.18 -14.18 8.45
CA PRO A 43 -7.22 -13.15 8.76
C PRO A 43 -6.55 -13.38 10.11
N TYR A 44 -5.28 -13.00 10.17
CA TYR A 44 -4.53 -12.88 11.42
C TYR A 44 -4.34 -11.41 11.76
N LEU A 45 -4.49 -11.08 13.04
CA LEU A 45 -4.37 -9.72 13.55
C LEU A 45 -3.22 -9.62 14.55
N LEU A 46 -2.46 -8.55 14.45
CA LEU A 46 -1.52 -8.10 15.48
C LEU A 46 -2.24 -7.13 16.42
N ASN A 47 -1.96 -7.21 17.71
CA ASN A 47 -2.34 -6.14 18.63
C ASN A 47 -1.22 -5.10 18.65
N TRP A 48 -1.49 -3.92 18.12
CA TRP A 48 -0.58 -2.79 18.06
C TRP A 48 -1.17 -1.65 18.89
N MET A 49 -0.61 -1.38 20.07
CA MET A 49 -1.08 -0.33 20.99
C MET A 49 -2.60 -0.37 21.24
N ASN A 50 -3.13 -1.54 21.62
CA ASN A 50 -4.56 -1.81 21.82
C ASN A 50 -5.44 -1.71 20.56
N VAL A 51 -4.85 -1.52 19.38
CA VAL A 51 -5.54 -1.56 18.09
C VAL A 51 -5.19 -2.86 17.40
N ASN A 52 -6.21 -3.64 17.03
CA ASN A 52 -5.99 -4.82 16.20
C ASN A 52 -5.74 -4.38 14.75
N VAL A 53 -4.68 -4.87 14.12
CA VAL A 53 -4.31 -4.56 12.74
C VAL A 53 -4.07 -5.85 11.96
N PRO A 54 -4.45 -5.93 10.67
CA PRO A 54 -4.08 -7.07 9.83
C PRO A 54 -2.58 -7.30 9.88
N VAL A 55 -2.16 -8.56 10.06
CA VAL A 55 -0.75 -8.93 10.19
C VAL A 55 0.06 -8.53 8.96
N GLU A 56 -0.58 -8.45 7.82
CA GLU A 56 -0.01 -7.97 6.56
C GLU A 56 0.54 -6.53 6.63
N LEU A 57 0.05 -5.72 7.57
CA LEU A 57 0.51 -4.35 7.79
C LEU A 57 1.70 -4.26 8.77
N GLU A 58 2.31 -5.37 9.16
CA GLU A 58 3.37 -5.41 10.18
C GLU A 58 4.59 -4.50 9.92
N GLU A 59 4.95 -4.29 8.65
CA GLU A 59 6.09 -3.46 8.20
C GLU A 59 5.63 -2.07 7.75
N ALA A 60 4.31 -1.84 7.67
CA ALA A 60 3.75 -0.60 7.17
C ALA A 60 3.66 0.43 8.30
N TYR A 61 3.97 1.70 8.00
CA TYR A 61 3.78 2.78 8.95
C TYR A 61 2.31 2.86 9.40
N PRO A 62 2.02 3.05 10.69
CA PRO A 62 2.96 3.26 11.81
C PRO A 62 3.35 1.99 12.60
N VAL A 63 3.04 0.78 12.13
CA VAL A 63 3.10 -0.46 12.93
C VAL A 63 4.52 -0.77 13.40
N GLU A 64 5.47 -0.91 12.46
CA GLU A 64 6.89 -1.15 12.77
C GLU A 64 7.54 0.07 13.44
N HIS A 65 7.13 1.28 13.06
CA HIS A 65 7.86 2.52 13.38
C HIS A 65 7.61 3.07 14.78
N VAL A 66 6.56 2.61 15.47
CA VAL A 66 6.11 3.16 16.76
C VAL A 66 6.22 2.14 17.90
N ILE A 67 6.99 1.06 17.71
CA ILE A 67 7.27 0.10 18.79
C ILE A 67 8.71 0.28 19.28
N SER A 68 8.86 0.38 20.61
CA SER A 68 10.17 0.24 21.24
C SER A 68 10.55 -1.24 21.33
N SER A 69 11.74 -1.60 20.84
CA SER A 69 12.26 -2.97 20.94
C SER A 69 12.22 -3.52 22.38
N SER A 70 12.46 -2.66 23.37
CA SER A 70 12.43 -3.03 24.80
C SER A 70 11.06 -3.49 25.29
N GLN A 71 9.98 -2.82 24.87
CA GLN A 71 8.61 -3.20 25.24
C GLN A 71 8.22 -4.55 24.66
N TYR A 72 8.82 -4.91 23.52
CA TYR A 72 8.54 -6.17 22.86
C TYR A 72 9.31 -7.33 23.49
N GLU A 73 10.59 -7.13 23.84
CA GLU A 73 11.45 -8.14 24.46
C GLU A 73 10.88 -8.70 25.78
N GLU A 74 10.29 -7.83 26.62
CA GLU A 74 9.63 -8.24 27.87
C GLU A 74 8.41 -9.15 27.65
N LEU A 75 7.66 -8.94 26.56
CA LEU A 75 6.49 -9.75 26.22
C LEU A 75 6.88 -11.16 25.75
N ILE A 76 7.99 -11.30 24.99
CA ILE A 76 8.45 -12.60 24.48
C ILE A 76 8.85 -13.55 25.61
N GLN A 77 9.61 -13.04 26.60
CA GLN A 77 10.17 -13.86 27.67
C GLN A 77 9.11 -14.58 28.52
N ASN A 78 7.89 -14.04 28.55
CA ASN A 78 6.82 -14.52 29.41
C ASN A 78 5.77 -15.39 28.70
N THR A 79 5.88 -15.63 27.38
CA THR A 79 4.86 -16.40 26.64
C THR A 79 5.48 -17.24 25.49
N PRO A 80 6.19 -18.34 25.80
CA PRO A 80 6.76 -19.18 24.76
C PRO A 80 5.65 -19.87 23.95
N TYR A 81 5.56 -19.56 22.66
CA TYR A 81 4.64 -20.22 21.73
C TYR A 81 5.36 -21.29 20.91
N GLN A 82 4.80 -22.50 20.87
CA GLN A 82 5.28 -23.57 20.01
C GLN A 82 4.42 -23.66 18.75
N ILE A 83 5.07 -23.52 17.59
CA ILE A 83 4.44 -23.67 16.28
C ILE A 83 4.07 -25.13 16.07
N ARG A 84 2.79 -25.38 15.77
CA ARG A 84 2.31 -26.72 15.44
C ARG A 84 2.41 -26.93 13.94
N ILE A 85 3.13 -27.98 13.54
CA ILE A 85 3.22 -28.39 12.13
C ILE A 85 1.83 -28.77 11.64
N SER A 86 1.47 -28.27 10.46
CA SER A 86 0.15 -28.51 9.86
C SER A 86 0.26 -29.36 8.61
N SER A 87 -0.52 -30.45 8.55
CA SER A 87 -0.69 -31.26 7.35
C SER A 87 -1.61 -30.62 6.30
N SER A 88 -2.22 -29.47 6.60
CA SER A 88 -3.14 -28.80 5.68
C SER A 88 -2.40 -28.30 4.42
N PRO A 89 -3.06 -28.21 3.26
CA PRO A 89 -2.45 -27.63 2.07
C PRO A 89 -2.20 -26.12 2.24
N LYS A 90 -1.26 -25.58 1.45
CA LYS A 90 -1.05 -24.13 1.32
C LYS A 90 -2.21 -23.53 0.53
N LEU A 91 -2.90 -22.54 1.09
CA LEU A 91 -4.09 -21.90 0.51
C LEU A 91 -3.79 -20.50 -0.05
N ARG A 92 -2.80 -19.80 0.49
CA ARG A 92 -2.37 -18.45 0.07
C ARG A 92 -0.91 -18.21 0.39
N THR A 93 -0.33 -17.15 -0.16
CA THR A 93 1.05 -16.71 0.13
C THR A 93 1.05 -15.44 0.96
N PHE A 94 1.90 -15.37 1.98
CA PHE A 94 1.99 -14.18 2.82
C PHE A 94 2.41 -12.93 2.03
N ASP A 95 3.41 -13.05 1.16
CA ASP A 95 3.93 -11.90 0.40
C ASP A 95 2.87 -11.29 -0.54
N LEU A 96 2.04 -12.10 -1.19
CA LEU A 96 0.98 -11.61 -2.09
C LEU A 96 -0.13 -10.93 -1.30
N GLU A 97 -0.57 -11.55 -0.20
CA GLU A 97 -1.61 -10.97 0.66
C GLU A 97 -1.11 -9.70 1.36
N LYS A 98 0.19 -9.61 1.66
CA LYS A 98 0.87 -8.43 2.18
C LYS A 98 0.74 -7.25 1.23
N ILE A 99 1.17 -7.40 -0.02
CA ILE A 99 1.07 -6.32 -1.01
C ILE A 99 -0.39 -5.95 -1.31
N ARG A 100 -1.31 -6.92 -1.32
CA ARG A 100 -2.74 -6.67 -1.50
C ARG A 100 -3.33 -5.86 -0.34
N THR A 101 -3.03 -6.24 0.89
CA THR A 101 -3.56 -5.55 2.08
C THR A 101 -2.98 -4.15 2.22
N ILE A 102 -1.69 -3.96 1.90
CA ILE A 102 -1.08 -2.62 1.88
C ILE A 102 -1.73 -1.76 0.79
N CYS A 103 -2.02 -2.32 -0.38
CA CYS A 103 -2.75 -1.62 -1.44
C CYS A 103 -4.17 -1.24 -1.00
N ASP A 104 -4.91 -2.17 -0.40
CA ASP A 104 -6.22 -1.90 0.19
C ASP A 104 -6.16 -0.78 1.23
N PHE A 105 -5.09 -0.76 2.04
CA PHE A 105 -4.87 0.25 3.06
C PHE A 105 -4.60 1.64 2.47
N GLN A 106 -3.80 1.72 1.40
CA GLN A 106 -3.41 2.99 0.78
C GLN A 106 -4.48 3.55 -0.16
N PHE A 107 -5.17 2.70 -0.90
CA PHE A 107 -6.01 3.10 -2.05
C PHE A 107 -7.47 2.68 -1.92
N GLY A 108 -7.82 1.96 -0.83
CA GLY A 108 -9.17 1.54 -0.48
C GLY A 108 -9.40 0.04 -0.66
N ILE A 109 -10.25 -0.53 0.20
CA ILE A 109 -10.59 -1.95 0.22
C ILE A 109 -11.03 -2.45 -1.16
N GLY A 110 -10.46 -3.58 -1.58
CA GLY A 110 -10.74 -4.27 -2.85
C GLY A 110 -9.65 -4.03 -3.90
N THR A 111 -8.99 -2.87 -3.85
CA THR A 111 -7.99 -2.47 -4.85
C THR A 111 -6.78 -3.40 -4.89
N GLY A 112 -6.44 -4.05 -3.77
CA GLY A 112 -5.29 -4.94 -3.71
C GLY A 112 -5.36 -6.11 -4.67
N LYS A 113 -6.50 -6.81 -4.72
CA LYS A 113 -6.69 -7.95 -5.64
C LYS A 113 -6.76 -7.50 -7.10
N ASP A 114 -7.37 -6.34 -7.33
CA ASP A 114 -7.53 -5.75 -8.65
C ASP A 114 -6.16 -5.34 -9.26
N VAL A 115 -5.31 -4.72 -8.45
CA VAL A 115 -3.97 -4.30 -8.86
C VAL A 115 -3.02 -5.50 -8.91
N PHE A 116 -3.08 -6.41 -7.93
CA PHE A 116 -2.17 -7.55 -7.78
C PHE A 116 -2.90 -8.91 -7.86
N PRO A 117 -3.18 -9.42 -9.07
CA PRO A 117 -3.79 -10.74 -9.28
C PRO A 117 -2.84 -11.89 -8.92
N ASP A 118 -3.32 -13.14 -8.99
CA ASP A 118 -2.57 -14.31 -8.51
C ASP A 118 -1.27 -14.59 -9.27
N ASN A 119 -1.13 -14.13 -10.52
CA ASN A 119 0.11 -14.22 -11.30
C ASN A 119 1.09 -13.07 -11.04
N THR A 120 0.92 -12.31 -9.96
CA THR A 120 1.86 -11.25 -9.57
C THR A 120 3.22 -11.81 -9.17
N GLU A 121 4.27 -11.25 -9.75
CA GLU A 121 5.66 -11.58 -9.47
C GLU A 121 6.21 -10.64 -8.38
N ILE A 122 6.89 -11.22 -7.39
CA ILE A 122 7.45 -10.48 -6.25
C ILE A 122 8.95 -10.76 -6.15
N ILE A 123 9.76 -9.71 -6.29
CA ILE A 123 11.21 -9.76 -6.10
C ILE A 123 11.55 -9.21 -4.72
N LYS A 124 12.30 -9.99 -3.94
CA LYS A 124 12.73 -9.65 -2.59
C LYS A 124 14.23 -9.36 -2.52
N SER A 125 14.63 -8.54 -1.57
CA SER A 125 16.05 -8.33 -1.27
C SER A 125 16.68 -9.63 -0.80
N ARG A 126 17.81 -10.02 -1.39
CA ARG A 126 18.59 -11.18 -0.93
C ARG A 126 19.13 -11.00 0.49
N ALA A 127 19.46 -9.76 0.87
CA ALA A 127 20.06 -9.46 2.16
C ALA A 127 19.03 -9.46 3.30
N THR A 128 17.85 -8.88 3.07
CA THR A 128 16.87 -8.65 4.16
C THR A 128 15.60 -9.49 4.02
N GLY A 129 15.39 -10.16 2.89
CA GLY A 129 14.13 -10.87 2.61
C GLY A 129 12.92 -9.95 2.36
N ARG A 130 13.06 -8.63 2.48
CA ARG A 130 11.96 -7.66 2.28
C ARG A 130 11.59 -7.53 0.81
N ILE A 131 10.30 -7.36 0.53
CA ILE A 131 9.76 -7.12 -0.82
C ILE A 131 10.36 -5.82 -1.39
N ARG A 132 10.67 -5.82 -2.69
CA ARG A 132 11.25 -4.67 -3.39
C ARG A 132 10.47 -4.31 -4.63
N THR A 133 10.37 -5.24 -5.58
CA THR A 133 9.79 -5.01 -6.90
C THR A 133 8.61 -5.93 -7.08
N ILE A 134 7.51 -5.38 -7.59
CA ILE A 134 6.27 -6.11 -7.84
C ILE A 134 5.90 -5.91 -9.30
N SER A 135 5.82 -7.00 -10.06
CA SER A 135 5.57 -6.98 -11.51
C SER A 135 4.48 -7.96 -11.92
N ILE A 136 3.97 -7.78 -13.13
CA ILE A 136 3.10 -8.75 -13.81
C ILE A 136 3.51 -8.81 -15.28
N ASP A 137 3.76 -10.00 -15.81
CA ASP A 137 4.16 -10.22 -17.21
C ASP A 137 5.33 -9.31 -17.64
N GLY A 138 6.33 -9.15 -16.76
CA GLY A 138 7.50 -8.29 -16.98
C GLY A 138 7.26 -6.78 -16.84
N LYS A 139 6.03 -6.32 -16.54
CA LYS A 139 5.72 -4.90 -16.33
C LYS A 139 5.77 -4.54 -14.84
N LEU A 140 6.51 -3.48 -14.51
CA LEU A 140 6.61 -2.98 -13.14
C LEU A 140 5.30 -2.32 -12.69
N LEU A 141 4.66 -2.90 -11.68
CA LEU A 141 3.43 -2.36 -11.08
C LEU A 141 3.74 -1.41 -9.93
N ALA A 142 4.59 -1.85 -9.00
CA ALA A 142 4.91 -1.10 -7.80
C ALA A 142 6.27 -1.49 -7.23
N THR A 143 6.80 -0.63 -6.36
CA THR A 143 7.92 -0.94 -5.47
C THR A 143 7.47 -0.82 -4.02
N MET A 144 8.08 -1.57 -3.10
CA MET A 144 7.82 -1.40 -1.66
C MET A 144 8.87 -0.48 -1.06
N ARG A 145 8.43 0.63 -0.45
CA ARG A 145 9.32 1.64 0.13
C ARG A 145 9.89 1.13 1.45
N ALA A 146 11.21 1.19 1.55
CA ALA A 146 11.93 0.63 2.70
C ALA A 146 11.67 1.37 4.01
N HIS A 147 11.41 2.68 3.95
CA HIS A 147 11.33 3.53 5.13
C HIS A 147 9.96 3.54 5.79
N ASP A 148 8.88 3.16 5.09
CA ASP A 148 7.52 3.17 5.64
C ASP A 148 6.64 1.98 5.23
N GLY A 149 7.19 1.01 4.50
CA GLY A 149 6.49 -0.21 4.10
C GLY A 149 5.34 0.00 3.11
N PHE A 150 5.17 1.21 2.59
CA PHE A 150 4.10 1.53 1.64
C PHE A 150 4.52 1.26 0.20
N LEU A 151 3.52 1.04 -0.65
CA LEU A 151 3.71 0.86 -2.09
C LEU A 151 3.97 2.21 -2.77
N GLY A 152 5.02 2.21 -3.59
CA GLY A 152 5.33 3.15 -4.65
C GLY A 152 4.73 2.67 -5.97
N LEU A 153 3.52 3.09 -6.34
CA LEU A 153 2.93 2.70 -7.64
C LEU A 153 3.71 3.30 -8.81
N ASN A 154 4.04 2.46 -9.78
CA ASN A 154 4.50 2.92 -11.10
C ASN A 154 3.29 3.14 -12.02
N VAL A 155 3.50 3.69 -13.22
CA VAL A 155 2.45 4.03 -14.20
C VAL A 155 1.52 2.84 -14.49
N GLU A 156 2.05 1.62 -14.64
CA GLU A 156 1.22 0.45 -14.94
C GLU A 156 0.35 0.01 -13.75
N GLY A 157 0.89 0.04 -12.52
CA GLY A 157 0.12 -0.25 -11.31
C GLY A 157 -0.96 0.80 -11.07
N ALA A 158 -0.63 2.06 -11.32
CA ALA A 158 -1.55 3.19 -11.33
C ALA A 158 -2.69 3.03 -12.34
N ARG A 159 -2.36 2.63 -13.58
CA ARG A 159 -3.34 2.35 -14.63
C ARG A 159 -4.30 1.24 -14.23
N ARG A 160 -3.81 0.16 -13.63
CA ARG A 160 -4.66 -0.91 -13.09
C ARG A 160 -5.57 -0.38 -11.98
N LEU A 161 -5.02 0.35 -11.01
CA LEU A 161 -5.83 0.94 -9.93
C LEU A 161 -6.99 1.78 -10.47
N LEU A 162 -6.77 2.57 -11.51
CA LEU A 162 -7.81 3.41 -12.13
C LEU A 162 -8.96 2.63 -12.75
N GLN A 163 -8.71 1.43 -13.27
CA GLN A 163 -9.75 0.60 -13.88
C GLN A 163 -10.80 0.15 -12.86
N PHE A 164 -10.42 0.06 -11.57
CA PHE A 164 -11.27 -0.48 -10.52
C PHE A 164 -11.61 0.54 -9.42
N SER A 165 -10.86 1.65 -9.33
CA SER A 165 -11.14 2.74 -8.39
C SER A 165 -12.23 3.67 -8.96
N PRO A 166 -13.40 3.80 -8.30
CA PRO A 166 -14.45 4.70 -8.77
C PRO A 166 -13.99 6.15 -8.74
N TYR A 167 -14.42 6.96 -9.72
CA TYR A 167 -14.16 8.39 -9.71
C TYR A 167 -14.89 9.07 -8.53
N PRO A 168 -14.28 10.04 -7.81
CA PRO A 168 -12.96 10.64 -8.02
C PRO A 168 -11.80 9.95 -7.29
N ARG A 169 -12.02 8.82 -6.60
CA ARG A 169 -11.07 8.23 -5.64
C ARG A 169 -9.65 8.08 -6.18
N ASN A 170 -8.66 8.45 -5.36
CA ASN A 170 -7.22 8.40 -5.63
C ASN A 170 -6.75 9.32 -6.78
N ARG A 171 -7.55 10.33 -7.20
CA ARG A 171 -7.24 11.17 -8.36
C ARG A 171 -7.10 12.65 -8.02
N VAL A 172 -6.23 13.30 -8.77
CA VAL A 172 -6.22 14.76 -8.96
C VAL A 172 -6.31 15.00 -10.46
N VAL A 173 -7.24 15.86 -10.86
CA VAL A 173 -7.48 16.25 -12.25
C VAL A 173 -6.91 17.64 -12.44
N VAL A 174 -6.08 17.79 -13.48
CA VAL A 174 -5.48 19.07 -13.86
C VAL A 174 -6.11 19.58 -15.15
N ASP A 175 -6.00 20.89 -15.38
CA ASP A 175 -6.35 21.49 -16.66
C ASP A 175 -5.42 21.04 -17.80
N ASP A 176 -5.88 21.29 -19.03
CA ASP A 176 -5.24 20.86 -20.27
C ASP A 176 -3.87 21.53 -20.48
N ASP A 177 -3.71 22.76 -19.98
CA ASP A 177 -2.49 23.54 -20.11
C ASP A 177 -1.36 22.94 -19.26
N SER A 178 -1.68 22.48 -18.04
CA SER A 178 -0.71 21.83 -17.16
C SER A 178 -0.47 20.36 -17.52
N ALA A 179 -1.49 19.69 -18.07
CA ALA A 179 -1.49 18.27 -18.39
C ALA A 179 -0.22 17.80 -19.13
N GLN A 180 0.18 18.48 -20.21
CA GLN A 180 1.34 18.09 -21.02
C GLN A 180 2.65 18.11 -20.22
N TYR A 181 2.82 19.08 -19.32
CA TYR A 181 3.98 19.16 -18.45
C TYR A 181 3.94 18.07 -17.38
N ASN A 182 2.79 17.84 -16.74
CA ASN A 182 2.70 16.79 -15.74
C ASN A 182 2.96 15.41 -16.33
N ALA A 183 2.59 15.21 -17.60
CA ALA A 183 2.88 14.01 -18.34
C ALA A 183 4.36 13.75 -18.62
N ARG A 184 5.17 14.81 -18.59
CA ARG A 184 6.64 14.80 -18.73
C ARG A 184 7.36 14.80 -17.38
N GLY A 185 6.63 14.64 -16.27
CA GLY A 185 7.20 14.55 -14.93
C GLY A 185 7.39 15.89 -14.20
N TYR A 186 6.78 16.97 -14.68
CA TYR A 186 6.74 18.24 -13.95
C TYR A 186 5.69 18.21 -12.83
N ASN A 187 5.98 18.86 -11.71
CA ASN A 187 5.10 18.90 -10.55
C ASN A 187 3.80 19.69 -10.83
N VAL A 188 2.73 19.34 -10.11
CA VAL A 188 1.44 20.02 -10.21
C VAL A 188 1.40 21.16 -9.21
N PHE A 189 0.95 22.32 -9.66
CA PHE A 189 0.67 23.48 -8.81
C PHE A 189 -0.83 23.62 -8.57
N SER A 190 -1.22 24.10 -7.40
CA SER A 190 -2.64 24.14 -6.97
C SER A 190 -3.55 24.90 -7.95
N LYS A 191 -3.03 25.93 -8.61
CA LYS A 191 -3.79 26.74 -9.59
C LYS A 191 -4.29 25.95 -10.81
N PHE A 192 -3.67 24.81 -11.12
CA PHE A 192 -4.00 24.00 -12.29
C PHE A 192 -4.93 22.83 -11.95
N ILE A 193 -5.30 22.64 -10.68
CA ILE A 193 -6.20 21.56 -10.27
C ILE A 193 -7.64 21.98 -10.51
N ILE A 194 -8.39 21.13 -11.22
CA ILE A 194 -9.79 21.37 -11.58
C ILE A 194 -10.78 20.41 -10.89
N ASP A 195 -10.31 19.23 -10.46
CA ASP A 195 -11.09 18.28 -9.66
C ASP A 195 -10.14 17.37 -8.87
N PHE A 196 -10.60 16.75 -7.78
CA PHE A 196 -9.77 15.89 -6.94
C PHE A 196 -10.63 15.01 -6.01
N ASP A 197 -10.02 13.94 -5.49
CA ASP A 197 -10.57 13.16 -4.39
C ASP A 197 -10.51 13.96 -3.06
N PRO A 198 -11.66 14.27 -2.43
CA PRO A 198 -11.67 15.05 -1.18
C PRO A 198 -11.03 14.32 0.00
N GLU A 199 -10.90 12.99 -0.06
CA GLU A 199 -10.29 12.18 1.00
C GLU A 199 -8.76 12.15 0.92
N ILE A 200 -8.17 12.87 -0.04
CA ILE A 200 -6.71 12.97 -0.17
C ILE A 200 -6.10 13.54 1.10
N ILE A 201 -5.07 12.85 1.59
CA ILE A 201 -4.22 13.32 2.67
C ILE A 201 -2.79 13.56 2.16
N PRO A 202 -2.02 14.46 2.80
CA PRO A 202 -0.63 14.67 2.46
C PRO A 202 0.16 13.36 2.50
N SER A 203 1.14 13.24 1.61
CA SER A 203 1.96 12.05 1.38
C SER A 203 1.27 10.82 0.80
N MET A 204 -0.04 10.87 0.55
CA MET A 204 -0.72 9.83 -0.22
C MET A 204 -0.21 9.81 -1.67
N MET A 205 -0.08 8.62 -2.25
CA MET A 205 0.19 8.49 -3.68
C MET A 205 -1.10 8.59 -4.48
N LEU A 206 -1.06 9.34 -5.57
CA LEU A 206 -2.22 9.75 -6.32
C LEU A 206 -1.97 9.66 -7.82
N LEU A 207 -3.08 9.55 -8.51
CA LEU A 207 -3.17 9.44 -9.95
C LEU A 207 -3.47 10.83 -10.51
N LEU A 208 -2.61 11.32 -11.39
CA LEU A 208 -2.89 12.51 -12.18
C LEU A 208 -3.65 12.06 -13.41
N TRP A 209 -4.94 12.37 -13.45
CA TRP A 209 -5.81 12.02 -14.57
C TRP A 209 -5.89 13.18 -15.56
N ILE A 210 -5.58 12.89 -16.82
CA ILE A 210 -5.68 13.86 -17.91
C ILE A 210 -6.79 13.43 -18.87
N LYS A 211 -7.82 14.27 -19.00
CA LYS A 211 -9.07 13.93 -19.69
C LYS A 211 -8.88 13.74 -21.20
N GLN A 212 -8.05 14.54 -21.86
CA GLN A 212 -7.93 14.52 -23.33
C GLN A 212 -7.11 13.34 -23.86
N ILE A 213 -6.08 12.92 -23.13
CA ILE A 213 -5.09 11.95 -23.62
C ILE A 213 -5.11 10.62 -22.83
N ASN A 214 -6.12 10.41 -21.98
CA ASN A 214 -6.26 9.19 -21.15
C ASN A 214 -4.95 8.82 -20.45
N PHE A 215 -4.30 9.84 -19.89
CA PHE A 215 -2.91 9.77 -19.43
C PHE A 215 -2.82 9.77 -17.92
N PHE A 216 -1.82 9.04 -17.40
CA PHE A 216 -1.54 8.90 -15.96
C PHE A 216 -0.08 9.23 -15.65
N ALA A 217 0.10 10.25 -14.82
CA ALA A 217 1.30 10.38 -14.00
C ALA A 217 0.95 9.94 -12.57
N VAL A 218 1.97 9.52 -11.82
CA VAL A 218 1.83 9.15 -10.42
C VAL A 218 2.65 10.12 -9.60
N GLY A 219 1.99 10.73 -8.61
CA GLY A 219 2.59 11.71 -7.76
C GLY A 219 2.24 11.52 -6.29
N LYS A 220 2.96 12.23 -5.44
CA LYS A 220 2.74 12.31 -4.01
C LYS A 220 1.99 13.61 -3.70
N ALA A 221 0.88 13.53 -2.98
CA ALA A 221 0.16 14.69 -2.50
C ALA A 221 1.05 15.50 -1.55
N MET A 222 1.17 16.80 -1.79
CA MET A 222 1.84 17.73 -0.88
C MET A 222 0.82 18.43 0.04
N LEU A 223 -0.45 18.41 -0.36
CA LEU A 223 -1.59 19.01 0.32
C LEU A 223 -2.69 17.97 0.50
N SER A 224 -3.59 18.22 1.45
CA SER A 224 -4.85 17.49 1.61
C SER A 224 -5.89 17.91 0.57
N GLY A 225 -6.95 17.12 0.40
CA GLY A 225 -8.09 17.49 -0.44
C GLY A 225 -8.76 18.80 0.00
N ARG A 226 -8.79 19.07 1.31
CA ARG A 226 -9.25 20.36 1.84
C ARG A 226 -8.37 21.52 1.36
N GLU A 227 -7.06 21.38 1.47
CA GLU A 227 -6.10 22.39 1.03
C GLU A 227 -6.09 22.57 -0.50
N PHE A 228 -6.38 21.54 -1.29
CA PHE A 228 -6.58 21.70 -2.75
C PHE A 228 -7.73 22.64 -3.10
N SER A 229 -8.79 22.66 -2.28
CA SER A 229 -9.91 23.60 -2.44
C SER A 229 -9.47 25.04 -2.17
N ASP A 230 -8.71 25.21 -1.08
CA ASP A 230 -8.41 26.51 -0.48
C ASP A 230 -7.23 27.22 -1.14
N TYR A 231 -6.20 26.47 -1.59
CA TYR A 231 -4.96 27.06 -2.07
C TYR A 231 -4.99 27.34 -3.57
N LYS A 232 -4.59 28.56 -3.96
CA LYS A 232 -4.49 29.00 -5.36
C LYS A 232 -3.05 29.10 -5.87
N SER A 233 -2.07 28.76 -5.05
CA SER A 233 -0.65 28.77 -5.41
C SER A 233 0.10 27.70 -4.60
N GLY A 234 1.36 27.46 -4.97
CA GLY A 234 2.20 26.43 -4.36
C GLY A 234 2.09 25.07 -5.05
N MET A 235 3.04 24.20 -4.73
CA MET A 235 3.09 22.83 -5.26
C MET A 235 2.04 21.97 -4.54
N ALA A 236 1.18 21.34 -5.33
CA ALA A 236 0.10 20.50 -4.87
C ALA A 236 0.46 19.01 -4.93
N VAL A 237 1.16 18.60 -5.99
CA VAL A 237 1.58 17.20 -6.19
C VAL A 237 3.02 17.15 -6.68
N SER A 238 3.85 16.35 -6.02
CA SER A 238 5.21 16.01 -6.48
C SER A 238 5.14 14.79 -7.39
N VAL A 239 5.46 14.93 -8.67
CA VAL A 239 5.38 13.84 -9.66
C VAL A 239 6.63 12.97 -9.60
N ASN A 240 6.44 11.66 -9.50
CA ASN A 240 7.53 10.68 -9.34
C ASN A 240 7.62 9.70 -10.50
N HIS A 241 6.48 9.32 -11.08
CA HIS A 241 6.42 8.43 -12.25
C HIS A 241 5.57 9.07 -13.33
N HIS A 242 6.06 9.02 -14.56
CA HIS A 242 5.44 9.66 -15.71
C HIS A 242 5.69 8.80 -16.95
N LEU A 243 4.83 8.94 -17.95
CA LEU A 243 4.85 8.10 -19.16
C LEU A 243 5.63 8.75 -20.31
N LEU A 244 5.73 10.08 -20.38
CA LEU A 244 6.50 10.77 -21.43
C LEU A 244 7.88 11.16 -20.93
N ASP A 245 8.88 11.08 -21.82
CA ASP A 245 10.18 11.69 -21.56
C ASP A 245 10.05 13.21 -21.48
N ARG A 246 10.96 13.84 -20.73
CA ARG A 246 10.95 15.30 -20.57
C ARG A 246 11.11 16.06 -21.89
N ASP A 247 11.88 15.46 -22.80
CA ASP A 247 12.19 16.01 -24.12
C ASP A 247 11.23 15.49 -25.21
N HIS A 248 10.11 14.84 -24.83
CA HIS A 248 9.11 14.44 -25.81
C HIS A 248 8.54 15.69 -26.50
N PRO A 249 8.56 15.79 -27.85
CA PRO A 249 8.11 16.99 -28.58
C PRO A 249 6.67 17.38 -28.22
#